data_AF-E8UZ71-F1
#
_entry.id   AF-E8UZ71-F1
#
_cell.length_a   1.000
_cell.length_b   1.000
_cell.length_c   1.000
_cell.angle_alpha   90.00
_cell.angle_beta   90.00
_cell.angle_gamma   90.00
#
_symmetry.space_group_name_H-M   'P 1'
#
loop_
_entity.id
_entity.type
_entity.pdbx_description
1 polymer ?
#
loop_
_entity_poly.entity_id
_entity_poly.type
_entity_poly.pdbx_seq_one_letter_code
_entity_poly.pdbx_strand_id
1 'polypeptide(L)'
;MKYVRSEQSLPRSSGNISDLYPLGMRRLLLFACLLAIPAIAQASPKQLTAAAKQLQRDYNKTTGLYSTAGWWNSANSITTLADLSLTLHTRRYFPVFENTLVQAPKKFPGFLNEFYDDEGWWALAWIRVYDVTKDEKYLKTSEAIFQDMTTGWDETCDGGIWWSKKRAYKNAIANELFFSVATSLALRTQGAPQAAYRDWAEREWKWFRQTGMINSDHLINDGLTKECKNNGKTTWTYNQGVILGALAGFAALNHDATAISTANTITSATLVHLVDPAGVLHDPCEPNCGEDGIQFKGIFVRNLSDLPISQTYRDALQRNSQSLWEKAQGPKTAFDERWSGPYTHTNAGIQSSALDLLIATRKAEQGRPPKP
;
A
#
# COMPACT_ATOMS: atom_id res chain seq x y z
N MET A 1 -22.34 -45.43 39.31
CA MET A 1 -23.36 -45.94 40.27
C MET A 1 -22.62 -46.67 41.39
N LYS A 2 -22.95 -46.35 42.66
CA LYS A 2 -22.44 -46.88 43.95
C LYS A 2 -21.06 -46.33 44.42
N TYR A 3 -21.03 -45.28 45.26
CA TYR A 3 -21.14 -45.20 46.76
C TYR A 3 -19.81 -45.57 47.45
N VAL A 4 -19.24 -44.97 48.52
CA VAL A 4 -19.52 -43.89 49.52
C VAL A 4 -18.22 -43.74 50.39
N ARG A 5 -17.63 -42.56 50.66
CA ARG A 5 -17.74 -41.61 51.82
C ARG A 5 -16.84 -41.87 53.06
N SER A 6 -16.06 -40.87 53.47
CA SER A 6 -15.90 -40.29 54.85
C SER A 6 -14.83 -39.17 54.81
N GLU A 7 -15.06 -37.86 55.05
CA GLU A 7 -15.35 -37.13 56.32
C GLU A 7 -14.38 -37.51 57.45
N GLN A 8 -13.68 -36.68 58.25
CA GLN A 8 -13.56 -35.25 58.64
C GLN A 8 -12.09 -35.09 59.16
N SER A 9 -11.46 -33.93 59.44
CA SER A 9 -11.79 -32.87 60.41
C SER A 9 -10.72 -31.76 60.41
N LEU A 10 -11.13 -30.50 60.49
CA LEU A 10 -10.32 -29.34 60.92
C LEU A 10 -10.60 -29.05 62.40
N PRO A 11 -9.69 -28.33 63.09
CA PRO A 11 -10.10 -27.33 64.06
C PRO A 11 -9.56 -25.92 63.74
N ARG A 12 -10.43 -24.92 63.97
CA ARG A 12 -10.11 -23.49 64.08
C ARG A 12 -10.04 -23.11 65.57
N SER A 13 -9.09 -22.25 65.94
CA SER A 13 -9.25 -21.18 66.95
C SER A 13 -8.03 -20.24 66.84
N SER A 14 -8.15 -19.04 66.25
CA SER A 14 -8.52 -17.76 66.87
C SER A 14 -7.60 -17.31 68.02
N GLY A 15 -6.80 -16.28 67.76
CA GLY A 15 -6.05 -15.54 68.78
C GLY A 15 -5.14 -14.50 68.14
N ASN A 16 -5.63 -13.26 68.07
CA ASN A 16 -4.95 -12.08 67.53
C ASN A 16 -4.40 -11.26 68.71
N ILE A 17 -3.09 -11.00 68.79
CA ILE A 17 -2.53 -9.90 69.60
C ILE A 17 -1.35 -9.28 68.81
N SER A 18 -1.44 -7.96 68.70
CA SER A 18 -0.54 -7.02 68.03
C SER A 18 0.77 -6.77 68.79
N ASP A 19 1.72 -6.19 68.04
CA ASP A 19 2.92 -5.46 68.46
C ASP A 19 4.20 -6.25 68.75
N LEU A 20 5.13 -6.22 67.78
CA LEU A 20 6.41 -5.48 67.87
C LEU A 20 7.27 -5.75 66.63
N TYR A 21 7.53 -4.71 65.85
CA TYR A 21 8.49 -4.71 64.74
C TYR A 21 9.92 -5.02 65.25
N PRO A 22 10.75 -5.67 64.41
CA PRO A 22 11.96 -4.96 64.03
C PRO A 22 12.23 -4.96 62.52
N LEU A 23 12.88 -3.86 62.14
CA LEU A 23 13.39 -3.49 60.83
C LEU A 23 14.22 -4.60 60.17
N GLY A 24 14.05 -4.77 58.85
CA GLY A 24 14.85 -5.73 58.08
C GLY A 24 14.59 -5.73 56.57
N MET A 25 14.56 -4.54 55.97
CA MET A 25 14.89 -4.21 54.58
C MET A 25 15.16 -5.36 53.56
N ARG A 26 14.28 -5.47 52.56
CA ARG A 26 14.56 -5.44 51.09
C ARG A 26 13.62 -6.39 50.31
N ARG A 27 12.39 -5.92 50.04
CA ARG A 27 11.70 -6.32 48.81
C ARG A 27 12.22 -5.44 47.69
N LEU A 28 13.03 -6.02 46.81
CA LEU A 28 13.38 -5.42 45.52
C LEU A 28 12.11 -5.47 44.64
N LEU A 29 11.24 -4.48 44.79
CA LEU A 29 10.21 -4.21 43.78
C LEU A 29 10.92 -3.55 42.60
N LEU A 30 11.35 -4.37 41.65
CA LEU A 30 11.67 -3.94 40.29
C LEU A 30 10.37 -3.41 39.65
N PHE A 31 10.04 -2.15 39.94
CA PHE A 31 9.19 -1.37 39.05
C PHE A 31 10.02 -1.14 37.78
N ALA A 32 9.89 -2.05 36.81
CA ALA A 32 10.20 -1.74 35.43
C ALA A 32 9.19 -0.69 34.97
N CYS A 33 9.50 0.58 35.27
CA CYS A 33 8.89 1.70 34.59
C CYS A 33 9.41 1.63 33.16
N LEU A 34 8.71 0.86 32.31
CA LEU A 34 8.73 1.07 30.87
C LEU A 34 8.28 2.51 30.67
N LEU A 35 9.26 3.41 30.65
CA LEU A 35 9.08 4.71 30.03
C LEU A 35 8.71 4.38 28.59
N ALA A 36 7.42 4.36 28.30
CA ALA A 36 6.93 4.51 26.95
C ALA A 36 7.52 5.84 26.50
N ILE A 37 8.64 5.76 25.79
CA ILE A 37 9.12 6.89 24.99
C ILE A 37 7.88 7.27 24.19
N PRO A 38 7.34 8.49 24.35
CA PRO A 38 6.16 8.87 23.60
C PRO A 38 6.55 8.66 22.15
N ALA A 39 5.87 7.70 21.49
CA ALA A 39 6.06 7.48 20.07
C ALA A 39 5.95 8.87 19.45
N ILE A 40 7.06 9.36 18.87
CA ILE A 40 7.02 10.58 18.09
C ILE A 40 5.83 10.37 17.17
N ALA A 41 4.87 11.30 17.16
CA ALA A 41 3.69 11.19 16.31
C ALA A 41 4.14 11.36 14.86
N GLN A 42 4.85 10.37 14.32
CA GLN A 42 5.67 10.38 13.12
C GLN A 42 4.86 10.71 11.86
N ALA A 43 3.54 10.60 11.93
CA ALA A 43 2.61 10.93 10.86
C ALA A 43 1.62 12.06 11.23
N SER A 44 2.06 13.06 12.01
CA SER A 44 1.21 14.23 12.29
C SER A 44 0.88 15.02 11.02
N PRO A 45 -0.23 15.80 10.98
CA PRO A 45 -0.57 16.64 9.82
C PRO A 45 0.55 17.60 9.43
N LYS A 46 1.31 18.10 10.41
CA LYS A 46 2.44 19.00 10.20
C LYS A 46 3.58 18.30 9.46
N GLN A 47 3.94 17.09 9.87
CA GLN A 47 4.98 16.29 9.22
C GLN A 47 4.58 15.86 7.81
N LEU A 48 3.36 15.38 7.63
CA LEU A 48 2.84 15.04 6.30
C LEU A 48 2.85 16.24 5.35
N THR A 49 2.43 17.40 5.84
CA THR A 49 2.48 18.65 5.04
C THR A 49 3.92 19.04 4.73
N ALA A 50 4.88 18.81 5.62
CA ALA A 50 6.30 19.10 5.38
C ALA A 50 6.91 18.16 4.33
N ALA A 51 6.65 16.84 4.44
CA ALA A 51 7.06 15.84 3.47
C ALA A 51 6.46 16.11 2.08
N ALA A 52 5.19 16.50 2.01
CA ALA A 52 4.53 16.88 0.76
C ALA A 52 5.08 18.19 0.17
N LYS A 53 5.48 19.16 1.01
CA LYS A 53 6.19 20.37 0.53
C LYS A 53 7.53 20.02 -0.10
N GLN A 54 8.22 19.00 0.42
CA GLN A 54 9.46 18.53 -0.17
C GLN A 54 9.22 17.88 -1.54
N LEU A 55 8.21 17.00 -1.66
CA LEU A 55 7.79 16.44 -2.96
C LEU A 55 7.43 17.52 -3.99
N GLN A 56 6.70 18.56 -3.56
CA GLN A 56 6.27 19.67 -4.41
C GLN A 56 7.40 20.54 -4.95
N ARG A 57 8.65 20.40 -4.48
CA ARG A 57 9.79 21.12 -5.06
C ARG A 57 10.10 20.68 -6.49
N ASP A 58 9.79 19.43 -6.81
CA ASP A 58 10.11 18.84 -8.11
C ASP A 58 8.96 18.95 -9.12
N TYR A 59 7.79 19.42 -8.67
CA TYR A 59 6.62 19.58 -9.54
C TYR A 59 6.84 20.71 -10.55
N ASN A 60 6.81 20.35 -11.83
CA ASN A 60 6.99 21.26 -12.94
C ASN A 60 5.62 21.68 -13.50
N LYS A 61 5.26 22.94 -13.29
CA LYS A 61 3.98 23.49 -13.74
C LYS A 61 3.84 23.50 -15.27
N THR A 62 4.93 23.62 -16.01
CA THR A 62 4.91 23.65 -17.48
C THR A 62 4.54 22.29 -18.07
N THR A 63 5.05 21.21 -17.48
CA THR A 63 4.82 19.84 -17.96
C THR A 63 3.66 19.14 -17.24
N GLY A 64 3.29 19.60 -16.05
CA GLY A 64 2.33 18.91 -15.18
C GLY A 64 2.89 17.63 -14.56
N LEU A 65 4.22 17.45 -14.57
CA LEU A 65 4.90 16.24 -14.09
C LEU A 65 5.92 16.58 -13.01
N TYR A 66 6.49 15.56 -12.37
CA TYR A 66 7.59 15.73 -11.43
C TYR A 66 8.93 15.55 -12.16
N SER A 67 9.82 16.54 -12.03
CA SER A 67 11.02 16.67 -12.88
C SER A 67 12.07 15.59 -12.67
N THR A 68 12.01 14.91 -11.53
CA THR A 68 12.97 13.89 -11.08
C THR A 68 12.29 12.51 -10.94
N ALA A 69 11.16 12.32 -11.61
CA ALA A 69 10.42 11.07 -11.67
C ALA A 69 10.00 10.79 -13.12
N GLY A 70 9.89 9.50 -13.46
CA GLY A 70 9.37 9.06 -14.75
C GLY A 70 7.88 9.40 -14.98
N TRP A 71 7.37 8.98 -16.13
CA TRP A 71 5.99 9.24 -16.54
C TRP A 71 4.97 8.61 -15.59
N TRP A 72 5.04 7.29 -15.40
CA TRP A 72 4.13 6.57 -14.51
C TRP A 72 4.44 6.85 -13.03
N ASN A 73 5.70 7.15 -12.69
CA ASN A 73 6.10 7.57 -11.35
C ASN A 73 5.45 8.90 -10.93
N SER A 74 5.25 9.81 -11.91
CA SER A 74 4.51 11.05 -11.68
C SER A 74 3.03 10.78 -11.37
N ALA A 75 2.40 9.78 -12.01
CA ALA A 75 1.04 9.34 -11.67
C ALA A 75 0.95 8.86 -10.20
N ASN A 76 1.96 8.12 -9.74
CA ASN A 76 2.06 7.71 -8.33
C ASN A 76 2.19 8.91 -7.39
N SER A 77 3.01 9.91 -7.74
CA SER A 77 3.10 11.15 -6.96
C SER A 77 1.78 11.93 -6.89
N ILE A 78 0.98 11.92 -7.96
CA ILE A 78 -0.38 12.49 -7.98
C ILE A 78 -1.31 11.69 -7.06
N THR A 79 -1.24 10.37 -7.10
CA THR A 79 -2.01 9.47 -6.22
C THR A 79 -1.70 9.75 -4.75
N THR A 80 -0.42 9.86 -4.38
CA THR A 80 0.04 10.21 -3.03
C THR A 80 -0.56 11.53 -2.55
N LEU A 81 -0.60 12.57 -3.40
CA LEU A 81 -1.21 13.85 -3.04
C LEU A 81 -2.73 13.78 -2.88
N ALA A 82 -3.41 12.96 -3.69
CA ALA A 82 -4.85 12.75 -3.55
C ALA A 82 -5.17 11.99 -2.24
N ASP A 83 -4.37 10.97 -1.92
CA ASP A 83 -4.43 10.26 -0.63
C ASP A 83 -4.16 11.19 0.56
N LEU A 84 -3.17 12.08 0.44
CA LEU A 84 -2.89 13.09 1.45
C LEU A 84 -4.07 14.05 1.64
N SER A 85 -4.66 14.50 0.53
CA SER A 85 -5.79 15.42 0.51
C SER A 85 -7.02 14.82 1.22
N LEU A 86 -7.26 13.52 1.03
CA LEU A 86 -8.31 12.76 1.74
C LEU A 86 -7.97 12.52 3.21
N THR A 87 -6.71 12.27 3.52
CA THR A 87 -6.26 11.99 4.89
C THR A 87 -6.30 13.25 5.76
N LEU A 88 -5.97 14.40 5.19
CA LEU A 88 -5.95 15.70 5.90
C LEU A 88 -7.18 16.57 5.64
N HIS A 89 -8.15 16.11 4.84
CA HIS A 89 -9.32 16.88 4.41
C HIS A 89 -8.96 18.26 3.84
N THR A 90 -7.96 18.31 2.96
CA THR A 90 -7.44 19.56 2.41
C THR A 90 -7.62 19.63 0.89
N ARG A 91 -7.92 20.83 0.38
CA ARG A 91 -7.97 21.14 -1.05
C ARG A 91 -6.68 21.76 -1.60
N ARG A 92 -5.63 21.81 -0.78
CA ARG A 92 -4.35 22.49 -1.09
C ARG A 92 -3.74 22.05 -2.44
N TYR A 93 -3.94 20.80 -2.84
CA TYR A 93 -3.31 20.21 -4.01
C TYR A 93 -4.21 20.16 -5.25
N PHE A 94 -5.44 20.68 -5.19
CA PHE A 94 -6.36 20.67 -6.33
C PHE A 94 -5.77 21.37 -7.58
N PRO A 95 -5.08 22.52 -7.45
CA PRO A 95 -4.41 23.15 -8.61
C PRO A 95 -3.31 22.27 -9.24
N VAL A 96 -2.70 21.36 -8.48
CA VAL A 96 -1.72 20.39 -9.01
C VAL A 96 -2.44 19.40 -9.91
N PHE A 97 -3.57 18.85 -9.46
CA PHE A 97 -4.37 17.89 -10.22
C PHE A 97 -4.91 18.50 -11.52
N GLU A 98 -5.46 19.71 -11.45
CA GLU A 98 -5.97 20.43 -12.63
C GLU A 98 -4.86 20.72 -13.64
N ASN A 99 -3.73 21.23 -13.18
CA ASN A 99 -2.60 21.52 -14.06
C ASN A 99 -2.02 20.25 -14.68
N THR A 100 -1.95 19.15 -13.92
CA THR A 100 -1.48 17.86 -14.43
C THR A 100 -2.42 17.35 -15.53
N LEU A 101 -3.74 17.41 -15.30
CA LEU A 101 -4.74 16.98 -16.28
C LEU A 101 -4.62 17.72 -17.62
N VAL A 102 -4.21 18.99 -17.58
CA VAL A 102 -4.06 19.85 -18.78
C VAL A 102 -2.69 19.72 -19.44
N GLN A 103 -1.61 19.65 -18.68
CA GLN A 103 -0.24 19.76 -19.22
C GLN A 103 0.39 18.41 -19.54
N ALA A 104 0.23 17.40 -18.66
CA ALA A 104 0.83 16.09 -18.85
C ALA A 104 0.43 15.39 -20.18
N PRO A 105 -0.84 15.43 -20.64
CA PRO A 105 -1.21 14.74 -21.87
C PRO A 105 -0.66 15.40 -23.14
N LYS A 106 0.03 16.55 -23.03
CA LYS A 106 0.82 17.07 -24.16
C LYS A 106 2.03 16.19 -24.51
N LYS A 107 2.53 15.42 -23.54
CA LYS A 107 3.59 14.42 -23.77
C LYS A 107 2.99 13.13 -24.34
N PHE A 108 1.92 12.65 -23.73
CA PHE A 108 1.21 11.43 -24.13
C PHE A 108 -0.30 11.70 -24.14
N PRO A 109 -0.89 11.98 -25.33
CA PRO A 109 -2.31 12.30 -25.46
C PRO A 109 -3.21 11.26 -24.80
N GLY A 110 -4.19 11.71 -24.02
CA GLY A 110 -5.11 10.83 -23.29
C GLY A 110 -4.48 10.02 -22.16
N PHE A 111 -3.24 10.32 -21.79
CA PHE A 111 -2.43 9.52 -20.86
C PHE A 111 -2.08 8.11 -21.38
N LEU A 112 -2.21 7.89 -22.69
CA LEU A 112 -1.95 6.62 -23.34
C LEU A 112 -0.53 6.58 -23.91
N ASN A 113 0.16 5.45 -23.72
CA ASN A 113 1.49 5.25 -24.29
C ASN A 113 1.69 3.79 -24.75
N GLU A 114 2.94 3.34 -24.90
CA GLU A 114 3.21 1.96 -25.37
C GLU A 114 2.91 0.89 -24.29
N PHE A 115 2.78 1.28 -23.02
CA PHE A 115 2.79 0.40 -21.85
C PHE A 115 1.45 0.47 -21.10
N TYR A 116 0.81 -0.68 -20.93
CA TYR A 116 -0.51 -0.75 -20.30
C TYR A 116 -0.46 -0.56 -18.78
N ASP A 117 0.66 -0.88 -18.14
CA ASP A 117 0.90 -0.56 -16.73
C ASP A 117 1.06 0.95 -16.51
N ASP A 118 1.80 1.66 -17.35
CA ASP A 118 1.88 3.14 -17.32
C ASP A 118 0.49 3.78 -17.36
N GLU A 119 -0.38 3.28 -18.24
CA GLU A 119 -1.78 3.67 -18.34
C GLU A 119 -2.56 3.37 -17.06
N GLY A 120 -2.42 2.15 -16.52
CA GLY A 120 -3.05 1.73 -15.27
C GLY A 120 -2.70 2.64 -14.08
N TRP A 121 -1.44 3.10 -13.98
CA TRP A 121 -1.02 4.05 -12.96
C TRP A 121 -1.75 5.39 -13.06
N TRP A 122 -1.93 5.91 -14.28
CA TRP A 122 -2.68 7.15 -14.50
C TRP A 122 -4.17 6.99 -14.26
N ALA A 123 -4.77 5.87 -14.67
CA ALA A 123 -6.16 5.56 -14.37
C ALA A 123 -6.42 5.57 -12.85
N LEU A 124 -5.59 4.87 -12.07
CA LEU A 124 -5.70 4.87 -10.60
C LEU A 124 -5.48 6.26 -9.99
N ALA A 125 -4.54 7.04 -10.52
CA ALA A 125 -4.33 8.42 -10.07
C ALA A 125 -5.60 9.27 -10.26
N TRP A 126 -6.23 9.18 -11.44
CA TRP A 126 -7.44 9.95 -11.74
C TRP A 126 -8.66 9.49 -10.95
N ILE A 127 -8.81 8.19 -10.71
CA ILE A 127 -9.81 7.67 -9.78
C ILE A 127 -9.61 8.24 -8.37
N ARG A 128 -8.36 8.30 -7.90
CA ARG A 128 -8.06 8.85 -6.57
C ARG A 128 -8.31 10.35 -6.49
N VAL A 129 -8.02 11.09 -7.55
CA VAL A 129 -8.36 12.52 -7.65
C VAL A 129 -9.88 12.72 -7.69
N TYR A 130 -10.63 11.86 -8.38
CA TYR A 130 -12.10 11.87 -8.33
C TYR A 130 -12.60 11.66 -6.89
N ASP A 131 -12.03 10.72 -6.14
CA ASP A 131 -12.44 10.47 -4.75
C ASP A 131 -12.40 11.72 -3.86
N VAL A 132 -11.43 12.60 -4.09
CA VAL A 132 -11.24 13.82 -3.28
C VAL A 132 -11.93 15.05 -3.84
N THR A 133 -12.00 15.19 -5.16
CA THR A 133 -12.56 16.38 -5.82
C THR A 133 -14.06 16.25 -6.08
N LYS A 134 -14.53 15.02 -6.33
CA LYS A 134 -15.86 14.69 -6.89
C LYS A 134 -16.14 15.37 -8.24
N ASP A 135 -15.08 15.72 -8.97
CA ASP A 135 -15.20 16.27 -10.33
C ASP A 135 -15.13 15.12 -11.35
N GLU A 136 -16.26 14.88 -12.01
CA GLU A 136 -16.48 13.79 -12.97
C GLU A 136 -15.47 13.75 -14.13
N LYS A 137 -14.80 14.86 -14.45
CA LYS A 137 -13.77 14.85 -15.52
C LYS A 137 -12.64 13.88 -15.22
N TYR A 138 -12.28 13.70 -13.95
CA TYR A 138 -11.21 12.79 -13.56
C TYR A 138 -11.66 11.33 -13.69
N LEU A 139 -12.88 11.00 -13.27
CA LEU A 139 -13.41 9.64 -13.44
C LEU A 139 -13.50 9.29 -14.92
N LYS A 140 -14.07 10.17 -15.75
CA LYS A 140 -14.15 9.98 -17.22
C LYS A 140 -12.79 9.80 -17.88
N THR A 141 -11.76 10.50 -17.39
CA THR A 141 -10.39 10.32 -17.89
C THR A 141 -9.90 8.90 -17.59
N SER A 142 -10.16 8.38 -16.38
CA SER A 142 -9.82 7.00 -16.05
C SER A 142 -10.62 5.96 -16.85
N GLU A 143 -11.90 6.21 -17.12
CA GLU A 143 -12.72 5.32 -17.96
C GLU A 143 -12.16 5.22 -19.38
N ALA A 144 -11.74 6.36 -19.96
CA ALA A 144 -11.12 6.38 -21.29
C ALA A 144 -9.78 5.63 -21.32
N ILE A 145 -8.96 5.76 -20.27
CA ILE A 145 -7.71 4.99 -20.15
C ILE A 145 -8.01 3.50 -20.04
N PHE A 146 -8.97 3.11 -19.18
CA PHE A 146 -9.32 1.71 -19.00
C PHE A 146 -9.87 1.08 -20.28
N GLN A 147 -10.65 1.82 -21.08
CA GLN A 147 -11.08 1.36 -22.39
C GLN A 147 -9.89 0.96 -23.26
N ASP A 148 -8.82 1.76 -23.29
CA ASP A 148 -7.62 1.40 -24.03
C ASP A 148 -6.91 0.19 -23.42
N MET A 149 -6.81 0.10 -22.08
CA MET A 149 -6.25 -1.07 -21.40
C MET A 149 -6.94 -2.38 -21.78
N THR A 150 -8.27 -2.38 -22.02
CA THR A 150 -8.98 -3.59 -22.46
C THR A 150 -8.47 -4.14 -23.80
N THR A 151 -7.84 -3.32 -24.64
CA THR A 151 -7.22 -3.76 -25.91
C THR A 151 -5.96 -4.62 -25.69
N GLY A 152 -5.42 -4.60 -24.47
CA GLY A 152 -4.29 -5.43 -24.07
C GLY A 152 -4.68 -6.86 -23.76
N TRP A 153 -5.97 -7.13 -23.52
CA TRP A 153 -6.47 -8.48 -23.24
C TRP A 153 -6.54 -9.33 -24.51
N ASP A 154 -6.07 -10.58 -24.44
CA ASP A 154 -6.37 -11.63 -25.41
C ASP A 154 -6.29 -13.04 -24.78
N GLU A 155 -6.59 -14.06 -25.56
CA GLU A 155 -6.63 -15.47 -25.13
C GLU A 155 -5.26 -16.14 -25.04
N THR A 156 -4.15 -15.42 -25.31
CA THR A 156 -2.81 -15.99 -25.08
C THR A 156 -2.63 -16.24 -23.60
N CYS A 157 -2.14 -17.40 -23.19
CA CYS A 157 -2.10 -17.80 -21.77
C CYS A 157 -3.48 -17.81 -21.09
N ASP A 158 -4.53 -18.16 -21.84
CA ASP A 158 -5.91 -18.27 -21.37
C ASP A 158 -6.51 -16.95 -20.83
N GLY A 159 -5.93 -15.81 -21.20
CA GLY A 159 -6.37 -14.48 -20.75
C GLY A 159 -5.24 -13.56 -20.34
N GLY A 160 -5.61 -12.49 -19.64
CA GLY A 160 -4.70 -11.47 -19.11
C GLY A 160 -4.29 -10.46 -20.17
N ILE A 161 -3.93 -9.26 -19.71
CA ILE A 161 -3.39 -8.22 -20.56
C ILE A 161 -1.88 -8.37 -20.78
N TRP A 162 -1.42 -7.96 -21.96
CA TRP A 162 0.00 -7.78 -22.25
C TRP A 162 0.57 -6.57 -21.47
N TRP A 163 1.87 -6.60 -21.21
CA TRP A 163 2.57 -5.47 -20.60
C TRP A 163 2.58 -4.23 -21.51
N SER A 164 2.77 -4.43 -22.81
CA SER A 164 2.86 -3.35 -23.80
C SER A 164 2.10 -3.68 -25.08
N LYS A 165 1.84 -2.65 -25.91
CA LYS A 165 1.19 -2.81 -27.23
C LYS A 165 1.98 -3.74 -28.17
N LYS A 166 3.28 -3.97 -27.91
CA LYS A 166 4.13 -4.93 -28.65
C LYS A 166 3.81 -6.40 -28.34
N ARG A 167 3.05 -6.69 -27.28
CA ARG A 167 2.58 -8.03 -26.91
C ARG A 167 3.70 -9.08 -26.79
N ALA A 168 4.81 -8.71 -26.14
CA ALA A 168 5.97 -9.59 -25.96
C ALA A 168 6.03 -10.30 -24.60
N TYR A 169 5.32 -9.78 -23.59
CA TYR A 169 5.40 -10.24 -22.21
C TYR A 169 4.10 -9.96 -21.46
N LYS A 170 3.58 -10.96 -20.73
CA LYS A 170 2.49 -10.78 -19.74
C LYS A 170 3.13 -10.80 -18.35
N ASN A 171 3.12 -9.66 -17.68
CA ASN A 171 3.68 -9.49 -16.36
C ASN A 171 2.60 -9.27 -15.30
N ALA A 172 2.96 -9.49 -14.04
CA ALA A 172 2.05 -9.36 -12.92
C ALA A 172 1.50 -7.92 -12.84
N ILE A 173 2.38 -6.92 -12.91
CA ILE A 173 1.97 -5.53 -12.67
C ILE A 173 0.90 -5.00 -13.63
N ALA A 174 1.00 -5.29 -14.94
CA ALA A 174 0.00 -4.81 -15.90
C ALA A 174 -1.39 -5.40 -15.57
N ASN A 175 -1.43 -6.68 -15.21
CA ASN A 175 -2.65 -7.41 -14.87
C ASN A 175 -3.22 -7.00 -13.51
N GLU A 176 -2.36 -6.79 -12.51
CA GLU A 176 -2.77 -6.25 -11.20
C GLU A 176 -3.35 -4.84 -11.33
N LEU A 177 -2.76 -3.98 -12.15
CA LEU A 177 -3.28 -2.64 -12.41
C LEU A 177 -4.60 -2.69 -13.17
N PHE A 178 -4.72 -3.56 -14.18
CA PHE A 178 -5.98 -3.78 -14.88
C PHE A 178 -7.09 -4.20 -13.90
N PHE A 179 -6.79 -5.16 -13.02
CA PHE A 179 -7.69 -5.61 -11.96
C PHE A 179 -8.08 -4.47 -11.00
N SER A 180 -7.08 -3.72 -10.53
CA SER A 180 -7.27 -2.57 -9.63
C SER A 180 -8.15 -1.50 -10.27
N VAL A 181 -7.92 -1.14 -11.53
CA VAL A 181 -8.70 -0.11 -12.23
C VAL A 181 -10.14 -0.59 -12.45
N ALA A 182 -10.34 -1.81 -12.95
CA ALA A 182 -11.66 -2.38 -13.16
C ALA A 182 -12.48 -2.38 -11.86
N THR A 183 -11.89 -2.89 -10.78
CA THR A 183 -12.53 -2.92 -9.45
C THR A 183 -12.84 -1.51 -8.96
N SER A 184 -11.90 -0.59 -9.09
CA SER A 184 -12.05 0.79 -8.61
C SER A 184 -13.13 1.55 -9.38
N LEU A 185 -13.24 1.36 -10.70
CA LEU A 185 -14.31 1.93 -11.52
C LEU A 185 -15.67 1.31 -11.18
N ALA A 186 -15.76 0.00 -10.96
CA ALA A 186 -16.99 -0.67 -10.54
C ALA A 186 -17.54 -0.11 -9.21
N LEU A 187 -16.65 0.24 -8.27
CA LEU A 187 -17.02 0.84 -6.98
C LEU A 187 -17.50 2.30 -7.08
N ARG A 188 -17.24 2.97 -8.21
CA ARG A 188 -17.51 4.41 -8.41
C ARG A 188 -18.55 4.68 -9.50
N THR A 189 -19.08 3.64 -10.11
CA THR A 189 -20.11 3.71 -11.13
C THR A 189 -21.34 2.91 -10.69
N GLN A 190 -22.43 3.01 -11.46
CA GLN A 190 -23.69 2.33 -11.17
C GLN A 190 -24.31 1.79 -12.48
N GLY A 191 -25.23 0.83 -12.37
CA GLY A 191 -25.97 0.29 -13.51
C GLY A 191 -25.07 -0.46 -14.51
N ALA A 192 -25.29 -0.24 -15.80
CA ALA A 192 -24.58 -0.97 -16.86
C ALA A 192 -23.04 -0.76 -16.83
N PRO A 193 -22.50 0.46 -16.63
CA PRO A 193 -21.06 0.65 -16.44
C PRO A 193 -20.49 -0.16 -15.27
N GLN A 194 -21.15 -0.14 -14.10
CA GLN A 194 -20.70 -0.91 -12.94
C GLN A 194 -20.64 -2.41 -13.23
N ALA A 195 -21.66 -2.95 -13.90
CA ALA A 195 -21.69 -4.36 -14.29
C ALA A 195 -20.52 -4.70 -15.23
N ALA A 196 -20.27 -3.86 -16.25
CA ALA A 196 -19.17 -4.09 -17.20
C ALA A 196 -17.79 -4.08 -16.52
N TYR A 197 -17.55 -3.16 -15.59
CA TYR A 197 -16.28 -3.12 -14.86
C TYR A 197 -16.14 -4.28 -13.85
N ARG A 198 -17.24 -4.67 -13.20
CA ARG A 198 -17.27 -5.85 -12.34
C ARG A 198 -16.94 -7.12 -13.13
N ASP A 199 -17.51 -7.29 -14.32
CA ASP A 199 -17.24 -8.45 -15.18
C ASP A 199 -15.75 -8.53 -15.55
N TRP A 200 -15.11 -7.39 -15.85
CA TRP A 200 -13.67 -7.35 -16.09
C TRP A 200 -12.85 -7.71 -14.84
N ALA A 201 -13.24 -7.19 -13.68
CA ALA A 201 -12.56 -7.49 -12.42
C ALA A 201 -12.65 -8.99 -12.06
N GLU A 202 -13.82 -9.60 -12.23
CA GLU A 202 -14.03 -11.03 -12.01
C GLU A 202 -13.24 -11.89 -13.00
N ARG A 203 -13.20 -11.49 -14.28
CA ARG A 203 -12.45 -12.17 -15.33
C ARG A 203 -10.95 -12.14 -15.06
N GLU A 204 -10.41 -10.97 -14.77
CA GLU A 204 -9.00 -10.77 -14.46
C GLU A 204 -8.60 -11.55 -13.20
N TRP A 205 -9.38 -11.43 -12.11
CA TRP A 205 -9.04 -12.15 -10.87
C TRP A 205 -9.13 -13.68 -11.01
N LYS A 206 -10.08 -14.17 -11.81
CA LYS A 206 -10.15 -15.59 -12.15
C LYS A 206 -8.89 -16.05 -12.90
N TRP A 207 -8.45 -15.29 -13.90
CA TRP A 207 -7.24 -15.58 -14.66
C TRP A 207 -6.00 -15.52 -13.77
N PHE A 208 -5.77 -14.40 -13.07
CA PHE A 208 -4.57 -14.13 -12.28
C PHE A 208 -4.28 -15.24 -11.27
N ARG A 209 -5.30 -15.73 -10.55
CA ARG A 209 -5.18 -16.83 -9.59
C ARG A 209 -4.74 -18.17 -10.19
N GLN A 210 -4.97 -18.38 -11.48
CA GLN A 210 -4.66 -19.64 -12.17
C GLN A 210 -3.29 -19.63 -12.85
N THR A 211 -2.66 -18.47 -12.98
CA THR A 211 -1.37 -18.29 -13.66
C THR A 211 -0.18 -18.94 -12.94
N GLY A 212 -0.33 -19.17 -11.63
CA GLY A 212 0.75 -19.61 -10.74
C GLY A 212 1.75 -18.51 -10.37
N MET A 213 1.52 -17.24 -10.75
CA MET A 213 2.40 -16.11 -10.37
C MET A 213 2.42 -15.88 -8.85
N ILE A 214 1.31 -16.13 -8.15
CA ILE A 214 1.32 -16.32 -6.69
C ILE A 214 1.99 -17.66 -6.42
N ASN A 215 3.22 -17.62 -5.93
CA ASN A 215 4.08 -18.79 -5.76
C ASN A 215 3.84 -19.52 -4.43
N SER A 216 4.65 -20.55 -4.17
CA SER A 216 4.55 -21.39 -2.97
C SER A 216 4.83 -20.65 -1.66
N ASP A 217 5.57 -19.54 -1.72
CA ASP A 217 5.85 -18.67 -0.57
C ASP A 217 4.76 -17.58 -0.41
N HIS A 218 3.70 -17.65 -1.21
CA HIS A 218 2.62 -16.65 -1.29
C HIS A 218 3.09 -15.25 -1.69
N LEU A 219 4.20 -15.16 -2.43
CA LEU A 219 4.66 -13.95 -3.09
C LEU A 219 4.32 -14.01 -4.59
N ILE A 220 4.25 -12.85 -5.22
CA ILE A 220 3.96 -12.69 -6.64
C ILE A 220 5.27 -12.47 -7.41
N ASN A 221 5.59 -13.44 -8.27
CA ASN A 221 6.69 -13.30 -9.23
C ASN A 221 6.31 -12.36 -10.39
N ASP A 222 7.33 -11.87 -11.08
CA ASP A 222 7.21 -10.79 -12.08
C ASP A 222 6.25 -11.08 -13.25
N GLY A 223 6.07 -12.33 -13.67
CA GLY A 223 5.24 -12.60 -14.84
C GLY A 223 5.28 -14.02 -15.38
N LEU A 224 4.91 -14.15 -16.65
CA LEU A 224 4.84 -15.42 -17.37
C LEU A 224 5.95 -15.60 -18.41
N THR A 225 6.39 -16.84 -18.61
CA THR A 225 7.18 -17.23 -19.77
C THR A 225 6.31 -17.30 -21.04
N LYS A 226 6.92 -17.52 -22.21
CA LYS A 226 6.20 -17.70 -23.47
C LYS A 226 5.29 -18.94 -23.47
N GLU A 227 5.61 -19.91 -22.63
CA GLU A 227 4.85 -21.15 -22.39
C GLU A 227 3.76 -20.96 -21.33
N CYS A 228 3.48 -19.71 -20.94
CA CYS A 228 2.43 -19.36 -19.99
C CYS A 228 2.61 -20.02 -18.61
N LYS A 229 3.86 -20.07 -18.15
CA LYS A 229 4.23 -20.53 -16.81
C LYS A 229 4.79 -19.38 -16.00
N ASN A 230 4.59 -19.40 -14.69
CA ASN A 230 5.27 -18.49 -13.77
C ASN A 230 6.79 -18.53 -14.06
N ASN A 231 7.37 -17.36 -14.32
CA ASN A 231 8.77 -17.22 -14.68
C ASN A 231 9.73 -17.32 -13.48
N GLY A 232 9.22 -17.36 -12.24
CA GLY A 232 10.01 -17.45 -11.01
C GLY A 232 10.93 -16.26 -10.75
N LYS A 233 10.74 -15.14 -11.47
CA LYS A 233 11.58 -13.94 -11.35
C LYS A 233 11.27 -13.15 -10.08
N THR A 234 12.05 -12.11 -9.84
CA THR A 234 12.00 -11.26 -8.64
C THR A 234 10.59 -10.95 -8.15
N THR A 235 10.40 -11.12 -6.85
CA THR A 235 9.20 -10.70 -6.11
C THR A 235 9.42 -9.28 -5.61
N TRP A 236 8.89 -8.30 -6.34
CA TRP A 236 8.98 -6.87 -6.00
C TRP A 236 7.86 -6.45 -5.05
N THR A 237 8.11 -5.51 -4.15
CA THR A 237 7.10 -5.10 -3.14
C THR A 237 5.81 -4.56 -3.77
N TYR A 238 5.90 -3.84 -4.89
CA TYR A 238 4.72 -3.29 -5.58
C TYR A 238 3.76 -4.34 -6.14
N ASN A 239 4.26 -5.47 -6.68
CA ASN A 239 3.42 -6.58 -7.13
C ASN A 239 2.65 -7.18 -5.93
N GLN A 240 3.30 -7.19 -4.76
CA GLN A 240 2.65 -7.65 -3.53
C GLN A 240 1.64 -6.63 -3.00
N GLY A 241 1.68 -5.40 -3.51
CA GLY A 241 0.92 -4.26 -3.04
C GLY A 241 -0.35 -4.03 -3.84
N VAL A 242 -0.23 -3.82 -5.15
CA VAL A 242 -1.36 -3.45 -6.03
C VAL A 242 -2.47 -4.48 -5.93
N ILE A 243 -2.12 -5.77 -5.91
CA ILE A 243 -3.09 -6.85 -5.73
C ILE A 243 -3.90 -6.73 -4.44
N LEU A 244 -3.34 -6.20 -3.34
CA LEU A 244 -4.05 -6.07 -2.06
C LEU A 244 -5.19 -5.06 -2.16
N GLY A 245 -4.91 -3.92 -2.79
CA GLY A 245 -5.92 -2.88 -3.02
C GLY A 245 -7.03 -3.37 -3.93
N ALA A 246 -6.67 -4.09 -5.00
CA ALA A 246 -7.65 -4.72 -5.88
C ALA A 246 -8.52 -5.75 -5.15
N LEU A 247 -7.92 -6.64 -4.34
CA LEU A 247 -8.65 -7.65 -3.57
C LEU A 247 -9.55 -7.05 -2.49
N ALA A 248 -9.13 -5.96 -1.84
CA ALA A 248 -9.94 -5.23 -0.88
C ALA A 248 -11.23 -4.71 -1.53
N GLY A 249 -11.08 -3.99 -2.66
CA GLY A 249 -12.22 -3.49 -3.42
C GLY A 249 -13.08 -4.60 -4.01
N PHE A 250 -12.47 -5.68 -4.48
CA PHE A 250 -13.19 -6.82 -5.05
C PHE A 250 -14.02 -7.54 -3.98
N ALA A 251 -13.48 -7.70 -2.77
CA ALA A 251 -14.22 -8.23 -1.64
C ALA A 251 -15.41 -7.35 -1.26
N ALA A 252 -15.24 -6.02 -1.27
CA ALA A 252 -16.33 -5.08 -1.01
C ALA A 252 -17.41 -5.14 -2.10
N LEU A 253 -16.99 -5.27 -3.36
CA LEU A 253 -17.88 -5.33 -4.51
C LEU A 253 -18.69 -6.63 -4.56
N ASN A 254 -18.05 -7.78 -4.29
CA ASN A 254 -18.61 -9.12 -4.51
C ASN A 254 -18.96 -9.89 -3.23
N HIS A 255 -18.75 -9.29 -2.05
CA HIS A 255 -18.88 -9.95 -0.75
C HIS A 255 -17.98 -11.21 -0.63
N ASP A 256 -16.80 -11.18 -1.26
CA ASP A 256 -15.86 -12.30 -1.29
C ASP A 256 -14.84 -12.24 -0.13
N ALA A 257 -15.14 -12.97 0.95
CA ALA A 257 -14.22 -13.08 2.09
C ALA A 257 -12.90 -13.79 1.76
N THR A 258 -12.87 -14.62 0.71
CA THR A 258 -11.64 -15.35 0.30
C THR A 258 -10.62 -14.42 -0.33
N ALA A 259 -11.06 -13.33 -0.97
CA ALA A 259 -10.19 -12.28 -1.48
C ALA A 259 -9.40 -11.58 -0.36
N ILE A 260 -10.06 -11.26 0.77
CA ILE A 260 -9.39 -10.71 1.96
C ILE A 260 -8.42 -11.72 2.58
N SER A 261 -8.79 -13.00 2.67
CA SER A 261 -7.89 -14.04 3.15
C SER A 261 -6.63 -14.18 2.29
N THR A 262 -6.78 -14.07 0.97
CA THR A 262 -5.66 -14.08 0.01
C THR A 262 -4.75 -12.87 0.22
N ALA A 263 -5.33 -11.67 0.31
CA ALA A 263 -4.58 -10.44 0.57
C ALA A 263 -3.81 -10.49 1.90
N ASN A 264 -4.41 -11.06 2.95
CA ASN A 264 -3.74 -11.23 4.24
C ASN A 264 -2.57 -12.22 4.18
N THR A 265 -2.70 -13.27 3.37
CA THR A 265 -1.63 -14.26 3.17
C THR A 265 -0.45 -13.63 2.44
N ILE A 266 -0.68 -12.91 1.34
CA ILE A 266 0.35 -12.18 0.59
C ILE A 266 1.04 -11.12 1.46
N THR A 267 0.26 -10.38 2.25
CA THR A 267 0.80 -9.39 3.18
C THR A 267 1.72 -10.04 4.21
N SER A 268 1.29 -11.16 4.80
CA SER A 268 2.08 -11.89 5.80
C SER A 268 3.38 -12.40 5.21
N ALA A 269 3.35 -12.98 4.00
CA ALA A 269 4.54 -13.40 3.28
C ALA A 269 5.48 -12.22 3.00
N THR A 270 4.95 -11.09 2.53
CA THR A 270 5.75 -9.88 2.27
C THR A 270 6.46 -9.38 3.52
N LEU A 271 5.77 -9.35 4.67
CA LEU A 271 6.32 -8.92 5.96
C LEU A 271 7.29 -9.93 6.59
N VAL A 272 7.48 -11.10 5.98
CA VAL A 272 8.47 -12.10 6.37
C VAL A 272 9.66 -12.11 5.41
N HIS A 273 9.40 -12.06 4.11
CA HIS A 273 10.41 -12.30 3.07
C HIS A 273 11.04 -11.03 2.50
N LEU A 274 10.32 -9.89 2.52
CA LEU A 274 10.80 -8.62 1.92
C LEU A 274 11.11 -7.58 3.00
N VAL A 275 11.62 -8.04 4.14
CA VAL A 275 12.07 -7.19 5.26
C VAL A 275 13.47 -7.57 5.70
N ASP A 276 14.21 -6.61 6.28
CA ASP A 276 15.47 -6.89 6.96
C ASP A 276 15.26 -7.49 8.36
N PRO A 277 16.33 -7.89 9.08
CA PRO A 277 16.20 -8.42 10.45
C PRO A 277 15.55 -7.45 11.45
N ALA A 278 15.52 -6.14 11.16
CA ALA A 278 14.82 -5.17 11.98
C ALA A 278 13.32 -5.07 11.63
N GLY A 279 12.87 -5.69 10.54
CA GLY A 279 11.50 -5.66 10.04
C GLY A 279 11.19 -4.44 9.16
N VAL A 280 12.21 -3.77 8.62
CA VAL A 280 12.05 -2.68 7.65
C VAL A 280 11.93 -3.28 6.26
N LEU A 281 10.98 -2.81 5.45
CA LEU A 281 10.76 -3.28 4.07
C LEU A 281 11.95 -2.96 3.17
N HIS A 282 12.29 -3.91 2.29
CA HIS A 282 13.32 -3.78 1.26
C HIS A 282 12.82 -4.32 -0.08
N ASP A 283 13.11 -3.60 -1.16
CA ASP A 283 13.16 -4.19 -2.49
C ASP A 283 14.56 -4.76 -2.78
N PRO A 284 14.68 -5.90 -3.50
CA PRO A 284 15.98 -6.55 -3.76
C PRO A 284 17.03 -5.68 -4.45
N CYS A 285 16.63 -4.59 -5.10
CA CYS A 285 17.52 -3.67 -5.80
C CYS A 285 18.21 -2.64 -4.89
N GLU A 286 17.82 -2.52 -3.63
CA GLU A 286 18.30 -1.43 -2.77
C GLU A 286 19.83 -1.48 -2.53
N PRO A 287 20.53 -0.32 -2.58
CA PRO A 287 20.03 1.05 -2.71
C PRO A 287 20.14 1.58 -4.16
N ASN A 288 20.03 0.72 -5.17
CA ASN A 288 20.25 1.09 -6.57
C ASN A 288 19.04 0.69 -7.43
N CYS A 289 17.84 1.11 -7.00
CA CYS A 289 16.59 0.68 -7.62
C CYS A 289 16.22 1.41 -8.93
N GLY A 290 17.09 2.29 -9.41
CA GLY A 290 16.85 3.07 -10.62
C GLY A 290 15.66 4.01 -10.49
N GLU A 291 15.08 4.43 -11.62
CA GLU A 291 13.96 5.38 -11.63
C GLU A 291 12.64 4.76 -11.15
N ASP A 292 12.48 3.45 -11.34
CA ASP A 292 11.22 2.74 -11.10
C ASP A 292 11.12 2.17 -9.67
N GLY A 293 12.11 1.36 -9.27
CA GLY A 293 12.01 0.57 -8.03
C GLY A 293 11.98 1.39 -6.76
N ILE A 294 12.46 2.64 -6.80
CA ILE A 294 12.44 3.60 -5.68
C ILE A 294 11.02 3.87 -5.13
N GLN A 295 9.97 3.62 -5.91
CA GLN A 295 8.57 3.83 -5.50
C GLN A 295 7.86 2.56 -5.02
N PHE A 296 8.43 1.38 -5.22
CA PHE A 296 7.70 0.12 -5.06
C PHE A 296 7.19 -0.09 -3.61
N LYS A 297 8.04 0.17 -2.60
CA LYS A 297 7.63 0.07 -1.19
C LYS A 297 6.46 1.00 -0.83
N GLY A 298 6.44 2.22 -1.38
CA GLY A 298 5.36 3.18 -1.18
C GLY A 298 4.03 2.66 -1.73
N ILE A 299 4.06 2.05 -2.92
CA ILE A 299 2.89 1.42 -3.54
C ILE A 299 2.38 0.26 -2.67
N PHE A 300 3.28 -0.56 -2.11
CA PHE A 300 2.89 -1.62 -1.19
C PHE A 300 2.12 -1.10 0.03
N VAL A 301 2.72 -0.16 0.77
CA VAL A 301 2.10 0.34 2.01
C VAL A 301 0.84 1.17 1.76
N ARG A 302 0.74 1.83 0.59
CA ARG A 302 -0.48 2.53 0.16
C ARG A 302 -1.66 1.58 0.06
N ASN A 303 -1.48 0.44 -0.61
CA ASN A 303 -2.53 -0.56 -0.80
C ASN A 303 -2.77 -1.39 0.47
N LEU A 304 -1.74 -1.66 1.28
CA LEU A 304 -1.90 -2.27 2.60
C LEU A 304 -2.88 -1.47 3.48
N SER A 305 -2.87 -0.14 3.37
CA SER A 305 -3.78 0.74 4.12
C SER A 305 -5.25 0.64 3.70
N ASP A 306 -5.55 -0.08 2.62
CA ASP A 306 -6.91 -0.30 2.12
C ASP A 306 -7.50 -1.64 2.59
N LEU A 307 -6.70 -2.50 3.23
CA LEU A 307 -7.17 -3.72 3.89
C LEU A 307 -7.76 -3.42 5.30
N PRO A 308 -8.63 -4.30 5.83
CA PRO A 308 -8.98 -4.27 7.25
C PRO A 308 -7.72 -4.30 8.11
N ILE A 309 -7.41 -3.18 8.77
CA ILE A 309 -6.12 -3.00 9.44
C ILE A 309 -6.06 -3.87 10.71
N SER A 310 -5.27 -4.94 10.64
CA SER A 310 -4.90 -5.78 11.78
C SER A 310 -3.84 -5.08 12.66
N GLN A 311 -3.63 -5.58 13.89
CA GLN A 311 -2.56 -5.05 14.74
C GLN A 311 -1.18 -5.24 14.10
N THR A 312 -0.93 -6.41 13.50
CA THR A 312 0.31 -6.71 12.78
C THR A 312 0.62 -5.67 11.69
N TYR A 313 -0.40 -5.21 10.96
CA TYR A 313 -0.21 -4.22 9.90
C TYR A 313 0.08 -2.83 10.48
N ARG A 314 -0.57 -2.45 11.59
CA ARG A 314 -0.23 -1.21 12.31
C ARG A 314 1.21 -1.23 12.77
N ASP A 315 1.65 -2.33 13.38
CA ASP A 315 3.00 -2.47 13.90
C ASP A 315 4.04 -2.40 12.78
N ALA A 316 3.77 -3.02 11.62
CA ALA A 316 4.64 -2.94 10.44
C ALA A 316 4.75 -1.50 9.89
N LEU A 317 3.62 -0.80 9.74
CA LEU A 317 3.61 0.60 9.28
C LEU A 317 4.35 1.52 10.24
N GLN A 318 4.08 1.40 11.55
CA GLN A 318 4.75 2.18 12.59
C GLN A 318 6.26 1.94 12.61
N ARG A 319 6.69 0.67 12.54
CA ARG A 319 8.11 0.30 12.51
C ARG A 319 8.86 0.88 11.31
N ASN A 320 8.26 0.77 10.12
CA ASN A 320 8.84 1.34 8.90
C ASN A 320 8.88 2.87 8.96
N SER A 321 7.80 3.51 9.42
CA SER A 321 7.75 4.96 9.61
C SER A 321 8.82 5.43 10.60
N GLN A 322 9.02 4.70 11.70
CA GLN A 322 10.04 5.02 12.69
C GLN A 322 11.44 4.96 12.09
N SER A 323 11.75 3.88 11.39
CA SER A 323 13.04 3.74 10.71
C SER A 323 13.27 4.86 9.69
N LEU A 324 12.23 5.20 8.91
CA LEU A 324 12.29 6.27 7.91
C LEU A 324 12.68 7.62 8.56
N TRP A 325 12.05 7.97 9.68
CA TRP A 325 12.35 9.22 10.40
C TRP A 325 13.72 9.20 11.09
N GLU A 326 14.07 8.10 11.74
CA GLU A 326 15.28 8.04 12.56
C GLU A 326 16.56 7.85 11.73
N LYS A 327 16.46 7.15 10.60
CA LYS A 327 17.64 6.66 9.87
C LYS A 327 17.72 7.18 8.44
N ALA A 328 16.59 7.41 7.78
CA ALA A 328 16.52 7.77 6.36
C ALA A 328 16.09 9.23 6.12
N GLN A 329 15.95 10.03 7.18
CA GLN A 329 15.56 11.43 7.06
C GLN A 329 16.78 12.34 6.77
N GLY A 330 16.66 13.12 5.70
CA GLY A 330 17.55 14.21 5.35
C GLY A 330 16.99 15.60 5.70
N PRO A 331 17.64 16.67 5.23
CA PRO A 331 17.21 18.04 5.47
C PRO A 331 15.82 18.32 4.87
N LYS A 332 15.06 19.25 5.47
CA LYS A 332 13.75 19.72 4.97
C LYS A 332 12.71 18.60 4.80
N THR A 333 12.78 17.53 5.58
CA THR A 333 11.88 16.36 5.46
C THR A 333 12.04 15.65 4.11
N ALA A 334 13.27 15.66 3.58
CA ALA A 334 13.68 14.74 2.52
C ALA A 334 13.84 13.34 3.11
N PHE A 335 13.50 12.33 2.34
CA PHE A 335 13.70 10.93 2.70
C PHE A 335 14.47 10.19 1.62
N ASP A 336 15.14 9.12 2.03
CA ASP A 336 15.88 8.21 1.16
C ASP A 336 15.04 7.00 0.74
N GLU A 337 15.42 6.34 -0.36
CA GLU A 337 14.77 5.10 -0.80
C GLU A 337 14.97 3.99 0.23
N ARG A 338 16.14 3.96 0.87
CA ARG A 338 16.47 2.98 1.89
C ARG A 338 15.91 3.44 3.22
N TRP A 339 14.75 2.90 3.58
CA TRP A 339 14.07 3.25 4.84
C TRP A 339 14.84 2.81 6.10
N SER A 340 15.81 1.90 5.97
CA SER A 340 16.74 1.53 7.03
C SER A 340 17.94 2.49 7.19
N GLY A 341 18.08 3.46 6.28
CA GLY A 341 19.13 4.47 6.27
C GLY A 341 20.54 3.96 5.89
N PRO A 342 21.55 4.84 5.95
CA PRO A 342 21.45 6.28 6.23
C PRO A 342 20.83 7.05 5.05
N TYR A 343 20.39 8.30 5.31
CA TYR A 343 20.05 9.22 4.22
C TYR A 343 21.25 9.52 3.32
N THR A 344 21.05 9.44 2.01
CA THR A 344 22.04 9.79 0.98
C THR A 344 21.49 10.85 0.03
N HIS A 345 20.31 10.62 -0.55
CA HIS A 345 19.72 11.48 -1.55
C HIS A 345 18.19 11.33 -1.59
N THR A 346 17.54 12.18 -2.38
CA THR A 346 16.10 12.10 -2.60
C THR A 346 15.76 12.60 -4.00
N ASN A 347 14.62 12.17 -4.51
CA ASN A 347 13.95 12.69 -5.70
C ASN A 347 12.43 12.56 -5.51
N ALA A 348 11.63 12.96 -6.50
CA ALA A 348 10.18 12.89 -6.39
C ALA A 348 9.64 11.46 -6.23
N GLY A 349 10.27 10.46 -6.86
CA GLY A 349 9.92 9.05 -6.70
C GLY A 349 10.14 8.56 -5.28
N ILE A 350 11.35 8.76 -4.76
CA ILE A 350 11.72 8.41 -3.38
C ILE A 350 10.80 9.12 -2.38
N GLN A 351 10.62 10.44 -2.57
CA GLN A 351 9.88 11.27 -1.63
C GLN A 351 8.38 10.91 -1.60
N SER A 352 7.78 10.56 -2.75
CA SER A 352 6.39 10.11 -2.80
C SER A 352 6.22 8.73 -2.14
N SER A 353 7.18 7.82 -2.33
CA SER A 353 7.22 6.51 -1.67
C SER A 353 7.22 6.63 -0.14
N ALA A 354 8.11 7.49 0.39
CA ALA A 354 8.18 7.79 1.80
C ALA A 354 6.89 8.47 2.32
N LEU A 355 6.30 9.37 1.54
CA LEU A 355 5.06 10.04 1.91
C LEU A 355 3.86 9.07 1.94
N ASP A 356 3.79 8.08 1.05
CA ASP A 356 2.78 7.02 1.10
C ASP A 356 2.83 6.25 2.42
N LEU A 357 4.02 5.89 2.91
CA LEU A 357 4.21 5.23 4.20
C LEU A 357 3.67 6.08 5.36
N LEU A 358 3.99 7.37 5.37
CA LEU A 358 3.52 8.27 6.42
C LEU A 358 2.00 8.43 6.37
N ILE A 359 1.40 8.52 5.18
CA ILE A 359 -0.05 8.59 5.02
C ILE A 359 -0.71 7.29 5.51
N ALA A 360 -0.18 6.14 5.13
CA ALA A 360 -0.66 4.83 5.57
C ALA A 360 -0.59 4.69 7.10
N THR A 361 0.53 5.09 7.70
CA THR A 361 0.73 5.09 9.17
C THR A 361 -0.31 5.97 9.86
N ARG A 362 -0.57 7.17 9.34
CA ARG A 362 -1.63 8.04 9.89
C ARG A 362 -3.02 7.41 9.81
N LYS A 363 -3.38 6.80 8.67
CA LYS A 363 -4.69 6.15 8.51
C LYS A 363 -4.87 5.04 9.56
N ALA A 364 -3.81 4.26 9.79
CA ALA A 364 -3.76 3.23 10.81
C ALA A 364 -3.95 3.78 12.24
N GLU A 365 -3.29 4.89 12.59
CA GLU A 365 -3.45 5.56 13.89
C GLU A 365 -4.87 6.11 14.13
N GLN A 366 -5.55 6.54 13.05
CA GLN A 366 -6.91 7.07 13.13
C GLN A 366 -7.99 5.99 13.25
N GLY A 367 -7.63 4.71 13.13
CA GLY A 367 -8.60 3.61 13.11
C GLY A 367 -9.62 3.72 11.96
N ARG A 368 -9.25 4.38 10.85
CA ARG A 368 -10.17 4.53 9.72
C ARG A 368 -10.50 3.15 9.15
N PRO A 369 -11.78 2.87 8.86
CA PRO A 369 -12.14 1.63 8.18
C PRO A 369 -11.46 1.58 6.79
N PRO A 370 -11.20 0.38 6.26
CA PRO A 370 -10.76 0.20 4.89
C PRO A 370 -11.72 0.89 3.92
N LYS A 371 -11.18 1.39 2.80
CA LYS A 371 -11.99 2.08 1.78
C LYS A 371 -12.98 1.07 1.15
N PRO A 372 -14.21 1.48 0.83
CA PRO A 372 -15.00 0.75 -0.14
C PRO A 372 -14.36 0.83 -1.53
#